data_AF-A0AAD7D0Z9-F1
#
_entry.id   AF-A0AAD7D0Z9-F1
#
_cell.length_a   1.000
_cell.length_b   1.000
_cell.length_c   1.000
_cell.angle_alpha   90.00
_cell.angle_beta   90.00
_cell.angle_gamma   90.00
#
_symmetry.space_group_name_H-M   'P 1'
#
loop_
_entity.id
_entity.type
_entity.pdbx_description
1 polymer ?
#
loop_
_entity_poly.entity_id
_entity_poly.type
_entity_poly.pdbx_seq_one_letter_code
_entity_poly.pdbx_strand_id
1 'polypeptide(L)'
;MRCSGCLSMYYCSKECQRRDWMHGGHRDSCARRRKLHYIEQQTLRTRDKSFLRALMDHDYMAAKEEIFYRQVKFMRANPCDQFYVVFDYSGGEVSITVKSTSDNPGYSEEHWEDYTSREEESAGRMELHLLEVGGFGAAYWMVPMRSDSSKIEEGLERIAATAGLDEIQGSELQECPRNIRDALGRLAEEQDEEVVYIH
;
A
#
# COMPACT_ATOMS: atom_id res chain seq x y z
N MET A 1 14.47 16.53 1.01
CA MET A 1 14.53 17.34 -0.23
C MET A 1 13.63 16.76 -1.29
N ARG A 2 13.06 17.59 -2.17
CA ARG A 2 12.10 17.18 -3.20
C ARG A 2 12.72 17.27 -4.59
N CYS A 3 12.39 16.35 -5.49
CA CYS A 3 12.82 16.45 -6.88
C CYS A 3 12.24 17.72 -7.51
N SER A 4 13.08 18.58 -8.09
CA SER A 4 12.67 19.82 -8.75
C SER A 4 11.93 19.59 -10.08
N GLY A 5 12.09 18.41 -10.69
CA GLY A 5 11.44 18.04 -11.94
C GLY A 5 9.98 17.67 -11.76
N CYS A 6 9.71 16.63 -10.96
CA CYS A 6 8.35 16.13 -10.75
C CYS A 6 7.61 16.76 -9.58
N LEU A 7 8.33 17.36 -8.62
CA LEU A 7 7.78 17.91 -7.37
C LEU A 7 6.97 16.91 -6.51
N SER A 8 7.03 15.61 -6.82
CA SER A 8 6.28 14.56 -6.13
C SER A 8 7.14 13.56 -5.37
N MET A 9 8.41 13.37 -5.75
CA MET A 9 9.35 12.48 -5.04
C MET A 9 10.18 13.21 -3.98
N TYR A 10 10.32 12.58 -2.81
CA TYR A 10 11.07 13.09 -1.66
C TYR A 10 12.23 12.17 -1.31
N TYR A 11 13.38 12.77 -1.02
CA TYR A 11 14.63 12.11 -0.68
C TYR A 11 15.20 12.70 0.61
N CYS A 12 15.91 11.89 1.39
CA CYS A 12 16.63 12.38 2.56
C CYS A 12 17.85 13.23 2.18
N SER A 13 18.51 12.93 1.05
CA SER A 13 19.75 13.61 0.60
C SER A 13 19.88 13.70 -0.93
N LYS A 14 20.85 14.51 -1.39
CA LYS A 14 21.14 14.69 -2.83
C LYS A 14 21.73 13.42 -3.42
N GLU A 15 22.49 12.69 -2.62
CA GLU A 15 23.12 11.42 -2.97
C GLU A 15 22.05 10.37 -3.26
N CYS A 16 21.02 10.27 -2.40
CA CYS A 16 19.88 9.38 -2.62
C CYS A 16 19.12 9.77 -3.90
N GLN A 17 18.88 11.06 -4.12
CA GLN A 17 18.22 11.51 -5.35
C GLN A 17 19.05 11.15 -6.61
N ARG A 18 20.37 11.36 -6.60
CA ARG A 18 21.23 11.02 -7.74
C ARG A 18 21.28 9.53 -8.02
N ARG A 19 21.37 8.71 -6.96
CA ARG A 19 21.36 7.25 -7.08
C ARG A 19 20.05 6.76 -7.69
N ASP A 20 18.94 7.27 -7.21
CA ASP A 20 17.61 6.96 -7.75
C ASP A 20 17.44 7.44 -9.20
N TRP A 21 18.01 8.60 -9.54
CA TRP A 21 18.04 9.10 -10.91
C TRP A 21 18.81 8.19 -11.88
N MET A 22 19.97 7.66 -11.45
CA MET A 22 20.83 6.84 -12.31
C MET A 22 20.43 5.36 -12.35
N HIS A 23 19.91 4.84 -11.25
CA HIS A 23 19.75 3.39 -11.05
C HIS A 23 18.37 2.98 -10.51
N GLY A 24 17.56 3.92 -10.02
CA GLY A 24 16.24 3.64 -9.41
C GLY A 24 15.06 3.95 -10.33
N GLY A 25 15.30 4.18 -11.63
CA GLY A 25 14.22 4.41 -12.61
C GLY A 25 13.52 5.77 -12.49
N HIS A 26 13.99 6.67 -11.61
CA HIS A 26 13.37 7.99 -11.49
C HIS A 26 13.52 8.83 -12.77
N ARG A 27 14.64 8.69 -13.49
CA ARG A 27 14.85 9.41 -14.74
C ARG A 27 13.73 9.16 -15.74
N ASP A 28 13.29 7.90 -15.86
CA ASP A 28 12.29 7.48 -16.83
C ASP A 28 10.87 7.82 -16.37
N SER A 29 10.62 7.74 -15.05
CA SER A 29 9.31 8.03 -14.48
C SER A 29 9.07 9.52 -14.14
N CYS A 30 10.10 10.37 -14.12
CA CYS A 30 9.98 11.76 -13.65
C CYS A 30 8.95 12.59 -14.44
N ALA A 31 8.93 12.47 -15.77
CA ALA A 31 7.99 13.21 -16.62
C ALA A 31 6.54 12.78 -16.37
N ARG A 32 6.29 11.47 -16.27
CA ARG A 32 4.99 10.89 -15.90
C ARG A 32 4.53 11.40 -14.53
N ARG A 33 5.39 11.27 -13.52
CA ARG A 33 5.11 11.73 -12.15
C ARG A 33 4.82 13.23 -12.06
N ARG A 34 5.42 14.05 -12.93
CA ARG A 34 5.11 15.49 -13.03
C ARG A 34 3.68 15.74 -13.53
N LYS A 35 3.25 15.02 -14.56
CA LYS A 35 1.88 15.10 -15.13
C LYS A 35 0.84 14.70 -14.08
N LEU A 36 1.05 13.56 -13.42
CA LEU A 36 0.17 13.08 -12.35
C LEU A 36 0.08 14.06 -11.18
N HIS A 37 1.22 14.59 -10.74
CA HIS A 37 1.24 15.58 -9.68
C HIS A 37 0.47 16.86 -10.02
N TYR A 38 0.52 17.29 -11.28
CA TYR A 38 -0.25 18.45 -11.74
C TYR A 38 -1.77 18.18 -11.65
N ILE A 39 -2.23 17.00 -12.10
CA ILE A 39 -3.63 16.59 -12.01
C ILE A 39 -4.08 16.58 -10.55
N GLU A 40 -3.31 15.96 -9.67
CA GLU A 40 -3.60 15.93 -8.23
C GLU A 40 -3.66 17.31 -7.58
N GLN A 41 -2.84 18.27 -8.02
CA GLN A 41 -2.89 19.63 -7.48
C GLN A 41 -4.16 20.39 -7.87
N GLN A 42 -4.83 20.00 -8.95
CA GLN A 42 -6.05 20.68 -9.40
C GLN A 42 -7.32 20.22 -8.67
N THR A 43 -7.32 19.05 -8.03
CA THR A 43 -8.54 18.48 -7.44
C THR A 43 -8.92 19.09 -6.09
N LEU A 44 -7.94 19.36 -5.22
CA LEU A 44 -8.17 19.87 -3.86
C LEU A 44 -7.16 20.96 -3.50
N ARG A 45 -7.63 22.00 -2.78
CA ARG A 45 -6.74 23.04 -2.24
C ARG A 45 -5.81 22.44 -1.19
N THR A 46 -4.63 23.02 -1.02
CA THR A 46 -3.63 22.55 -0.03
C THR A 46 -4.20 22.48 1.38
N ARG A 47 -5.00 23.47 1.79
CA ARG A 47 -5.64 23.49 3.11
C ARG A 47 -6.58 22.28 3.30
N ASP A 48 -7.36 21.96 2.28
CA ASP A 48 -8.34 20.88 2.34
C ASP A 48 -7.63 19.52 2.38
N LYS A 49 -6.53 19.36 1.63
CA LYS A 49 -5.66 18.17 1.72
C LYS A 49 -5.08 17.98 3.12
N SER A 50 -4.60 19.06 3.75
CA SER A 50 -4.07 19.00 5.12
C SER A 50 -5.16 18.60 6.14
N PHE A 51 -6.36 19.17 6.00
CA PHE A 51 -7.49 18.80 6.85
C PHE A 51 -7.90 17.34 6.67
N LEU A 52 -8.11 16.90 5.42
CA LEU A 52 -8.50 15.53 5.10
C LEU A 52 -7.45 14.52 5.56
N ARG A 53 -6.16 14.85 5.45
CA ARG A 53 -5.09 14.02 5.99
C ARG A 53 -5.19 13.88 7.51
N ALA A 54 -5.38 14.99 8.23
CA ALA A 54 -5.50 14.96 9.69
C ALA A 54 -6.75 14.18 10.14
N LEU A 55 -7.86 14.31 9.42
CA LEU A 55 -9.09 13.56 9.68
C LEU A 55 -8.87 12.06 9.46
N MET A 56 -8.29 11.68 8.32
CA MET A 56 -7.99 10.28 8.00
C MET A 56 -6.99 9.67 8.99
N ASP A 57 -5.94 10.41 9.38
CA ASP A 57 -4.97 9.95 10.38
C ASP A 57 -5.66 9.74 11.75
N HIS A 58 -6.60 10.61 12.15
CA HIS A 58 -7.39 10.43 13.37
C HIS A 58 -8.24 9.15 13.31
N ASP A 59 -9.00 8.96 12.24
CA ASP A 59 -9.92 7.83 12.10
C ASP A 59 -9.18 6.50 11.90
N TYR A 60 -8.04 6.53 11.20
CA TYR A 60 -7.14 5.38 11.11
C TYR A 60 -6.66 4.95 12.50
N MET A 61 -6.21 5.90 13.33
CA MET A 61 -5.73 5.56 14.68
C MET A 61 -6.85 5.04 15.57
N ALA A 62 -8.08 5.55 15.41
CA ALA A 62 -9.26 5.08 16.15
C ALA A 62 -9.71 3.66 15.71
N ALA A 63 -9.56 3.31 14.43
CA ALA A 63 -10.01 2.05 13.84
C ALA A 63 -8.88 1.05 13.56
N LYS A 64 -7.66 1.31 14.03
CA LYS A 64 -6.44 0.61 13.58
C LYS A 64 -6.51 -0.92 13.71
N GLU A 65 -7.00 -1.41 14.84
CA GLU A 65 -7.10 -2.86 15.10
C GLU A 65 -8.11 -3.54 14.16
N GLU A 66 -9.24 -2.89 13.92
CA GLU A 66 -10.28 -3.37 12.99
C GLU A 66 -9.79 -3.35 11.54
N ILE A 67 -9.02 -2.32 11.15
CA ILE A 67 -8.38 -2.24 9.84
C ILE A 67 -7.42 -3.42 9.66
N PHE A 68 -6.53 -3.67 10.63
CA PHE A 68 -5.60 -4.81 10.56
C PHE A 68 -6.32 -6.14 10.45
N TYR A 69 -7.39 -6.34 11.22
CA TYR A 69 -8.19 -7.56 11.12
C TYR A 69 -8.78 -7.75 9.71
N ARG A 70 -9.31 -6.68 9.11
CA ARG A 70 -9.84 -6.71 7.73
C ARG A 70 -8.74 -6.99 6.71
N GLN A 71 -7.54 -6.45 6.89
CA GLN A 71 -6.39 -6.71 6.01
C GLN A 71 -5.96 -8.16 6.07
N VAL A 72 -5.78 -8.73 7.27
CA VAL A 72 -5.45 -10.16 7.42
C VAL A 72 -6.53 -11.02 6.77
N LYS A 73 -7.81 -10.72 7.00
CA LYS A 73 -8.91 -11.45 6.37
C LYS A 73 -8.88 -11.35 4.85
N PHE A 74 -8.57 -10.17 4.30
CA PHE A 74 -8.44 -9.96 2.86
C PHE A 74 -7.27 -10.76 2.28
N MET A 75 -6.09 -10.66 2.88
CA MET A 75 -4.88 -11.38 2.43
C MET A 75 -5.08 -12.89 2.47
N ARG A 76 -5.78 -13.41 3.47
CA ARG A 76 -6.12 -14.84 3.53
C ARG A 76 -7.03 -15.28 2.40
N ALA A 77 -8.01 -14.46 2.04
CA ALA A 77 -8.93 -14.77 0.95
C ALA A 77 -8.30 -14.55 -0.43
N ASN A 78 -7.27 -13.70 -0.52
CA ASN A 78 -6.62 -13.29 -1.76
C ASN A 78 -5.09 -13.20 -1.56
N PRO A 79 -4.39 -14.33 -1.38
CA PRO A 79 -2.99 -14.37 -0.94
C PRO A 79 -1.99 -13.71 -1.90
N CYS A 80 -2.36 -13.49 -3.16
CA CYS A 80 -1.49 -12.87 -4.15
C CYS A 80 -1.96 -11.45 -4.55
N ASP A 81 -3.07 -10.96 -3.98
CA ASP A 81 -3.61 -9.64 -4.29
C ASP A 81 -3.02 -8.59 -3.36
N GLN A 82 -2.59 -7.48 -3.95
CA GLN A 82 -2.38 -6.25 -3.20
C GLN A 82 -3.73 -5.62 -2.84
N PHE A 83 -3.73 -4.81 -1.80
CA PHE A 83 -4.94 -4.13 -1.33
C PHE A 83 -4.69 -2.67 -1.02
N TYR A 84 -5.79 -1.92 -0.91
CA TYR A 84 -5.78 -0.57 -0.38
C TYR A 84 -6.94 -0.37 0.59
N VAL A 85 -6.79 0.59 1.51
CA VAL A 85 -7.82 0.91 2.51
C VAL A 85 -8.63 2.11 2.04
N VAL A 86 -9.95 1.98 1.95
CA VAL A 86 -10.87 3.07 1.59
C VAL A 86 -11.45 3.70 2.83
N PHE A 87 -11.36 5.02 2.93
CA PHE A 87 -12.05 5.87 3.88
C PHE A 87 -13.15 6.65 3.15
N ASP A 88 -14.39 6.20 3.28
CA ASP A 88 -15.56 6.80 2.65
C ASP A 88 -16.29 7.73 3.64
N TYR A 89 -16.22 9.03 3.37
CA TYR A 89 -16.89 10.09 4.14
C TYR A 89 -18.17 10.60 3.44
N SER A 90 -18.61 9.96 2.37
CA SER A 90 -19.78 10.43 1.60
C SER A 90 -21.10 10.38 2.39
N GLY A 91 -21.20 9.48 3.37
CA GLY A 91 -22.36 9.30 4.24
C GLY A 91 -22.37 10.16 5.52
N GLY A 92 -21.37 11.01 5.75
CA GLY A 92 -21.22 11.81 6.97
C GLY A 92 -20.52 11.09 8.12
N GLU A 93 -20.81 9.80 8.33
CA GLU A 93 -19.97 8.89 9.13
C GLU A 93 -18.96 8.17 8.24
N VAL A 94 -17.75 7.93 8.76
CA VAL A 94 -16.69 7.26 8.01
C VAL A 94 -16.95 5.76 7.90
N SER A 95 -16.96 5.25 6.68
CA SER A 95 -16.94 3.82 6.38
C SER A 95 -15.55 3.42 5.92
N ILE A 96 -14.95 2.41 6.56
CA ILE A 96 -13.59 1.97 6.26
C ILE A 96 -13.61 0.57 5.64
N THR A 97 -13.06 0.37 4.45
CA THR A 97 -13.06 -0.95 3.78
C THR A 97 -11.70 -1.30 3.20
N VAL A 98 -11.42 -2.60 2.98
CA VAL A 98 -10.21 -3.08 2.29
C VAL A 98 -10.65 -3.61 0.93
N LYS A 99 -9.97 -3.19 -0.15
CA LYS A 99 -10.29 -3.57 -1.54
C LYS A 99 -9.05 -4.07 -2.27
N SER A 100 -9.23 -4.91 -3.29
CA SER A 100 -8.13 -5.38 -4.14
C SER A 100 -7.62 -4.24 -5.00
N THR A 101 -6.30 -4.15 -5.25
CA THR A 101 -5.78 -3.17 -6.21
C THR A 101 -6.22 -3.46 -7.65
N SER A 102 -6.71 -4.67 -7.93
CA SER A 102 -7.41 -5.00 -9.18
C SER A 102 -8.72 -4.21 -9.35
N ASP A 103 -9.33 -3.79 -8.24
CA ASP A 103 -10.52 -2.93 -8.21
C ASP A 103 -10.13 -1.44 -8.35
N ASN A 104 -9.58 -1.06 -9.50
CA ASN A 104 -9.21 0.33 -9.77
C ASN A 104 -10.43 1.25 -9.57
N PRO A 105 -10.39 2.23 -8.63
CA PRO A 105 -11.54 3.06 -8.26
C PRO A 105 -11.85 4.16 -9.29
N GLY A 106 -11.42 3.99 -10.54
CA GLY A 106 -11.66 4.94 -11.65
C GLY A 106 -10.50 5.88 -11.94
N TYR A 107 -9.29 5.61 -11.43
CA TYR A 107 -8.09 6.30 -11.91
C TYR A 107 -7.74 5.85 -13.33
N SER A 108 -7.11 6.72 -14.11
CA SER A 108 -6.47 6.26 -15.35
C SER A 108 -5.42 5.19 -15.03
N GLU A 109 -5.31 4.18 -15.88
CA GLU A 109 -4.34 3.08 -15.74
C GLU A 109 -2.91 3.59 -15.41
N GLU A 110 -2.44 4.60 -16.15
CA GLU A 110 -1.13 5.25 -15.92
C GLU A 110 -0.95 5.80 -14.48
N HIS A 111 -2.02 6.32 -13.88
CA HIS A 111 -2.02 6.90 -12.52
C HIS A 111 -2.13 5.80 -11.47
N TRP A 112 -2.94 4.79 -11.73
CA TRP A 112 -3.10 3.64 -10.84
C TRP A 112 -1.79 2.84 -10.74
N GLU A 113 -1.19 2.51 -11.88
CA GLU A 113 0.11 1.85 -11.96
C GLU A 113 1.22 2.64 -11.27
N ASP A 114 1.21 3.98 -11.33
CA ASP A 114 2.18 4.79 -10.58
C ASP A 114 2.06 4.59 -9.06
N TYR A 115 0.87 4.36 -8.53
CA TYR A 115 0.66 4.14 -7.11
C TYR A 115 1.03 2.73 -6.67
N THR A 116 0.55 1.71 -7.39
CA THR A 116 0.85 0.31 -7.08
C THR A 116 2.35 0.03 -7.24
N SER A 117 3.02 0.51 -8.29
CA SER A 117 4.47 0.35 -8.41
C SER A 117 5.25 1.01 -7.27
N ARG A 118 4.81 2.18 -6.78
CA ARG A 118 5.47 2.83 -5.63
C ARG A 118 5.31 2.03 -4.35
N GLU A 119 4.19 1.34 -4.19
CA GLU A 119 3.89 0.49 -3.03
C GLU A 119 4.80 -0.71 -3.02
N GLU A 120 4.87 -1.42 -4.16
CA GLU A 120 5.79 -2.53 -4.39
C GLU A 120 7.25 -2.14 -4.12
N GLU A 121 7.72 -1.04 -4.73
CA GLU A 121 9.07 -0.52 -4.54
C GLU A 121 9.36 -0.12 -3.08
N SER A 122 8.31 0.13 -2.29
CA SER A 122 8.44 0.50 -0.89
C SER A 122 8.73 -0.70 0.02
N ALA A 123 8.49 -1.93 -0.42
CA ALA A 123 8.59 -3.14 0.40
C ALA A 123 7.91 -2.95 1.78
N GLY A 124 6.61 -2.62 1.77
CA GLY A 124 5.78 -2.46 2.98
C GLY A 124 5.93 -1.15 3.73
N ARG A 125 6.76 -0.23 3.25
CA ARG A 125 6.92 1.09 3.89
C ARG A 125 5.86 2.09 3.44
N MET A 126 5.10 1.77 2.41
CA MET A 126 4.00 2.58 1.91
C MET A 126 2.76 1.70 1.84
N GLU A 127 1.64 2.25 2.29
CA GLU A 127 0.33 1.61 2.19
C GLU A 127 -0.62 2.56 1.47
N LEU A 128 -1.33 2.04 0.48
CA LEU A 128 -2.30 2.81 -0.30
C LEU A 128 -3.60 3.02 0.50
N HIS A 129 -3.96 4.30 0.64
CA HIS A 129 -5.24 4.70 1.24
C HIS A 129 -6.02 5.56 0.27
N LEU A 130 -7.27 5.22 0.05
CA LEU A 130 -8.18 5.97 -0.80
C LEU A 130 -9.17 6.72 0.06
N LEU A 131 -9.24 8.03 -0.12
CA LEU A 131 -10.24 8.87 0.52
C LEU A 131 -11.34 9.22 -0.48
N GLU A 132 -12.60 8.93 -0.11
CA GLU A 132 -13.80 9.25 -0.86
C GLU A 132 -14.64 10.27 -0.10
N VAL A 133 -14.97 11.39 -0.75
CA VAL A 133 -15.78 12.46 -0.14
C VAL A 133 -16.97 12.76 -1.04
N GLY A 134 -18.16 12.72 -0.45
CA GLY A 134 -19.41 13.10 -1.13
C GLY A 134 -19.51 14.61 -1.36
N GLY A 135 -20.17 15.01 -2.45
CA GLY A 135 -20.62 16.40 -2.67
C GLY A 135 -20.11 17.12 -3.92
N PHE A 136 -19.10 16.60 -4.63
CA PHE A 136 -18.50 17.28 -5.81
C PHE A 136 -18.23 16.37 -7.01
N GLY A 137 -19.06 15.34 -7.22
CA GLY A 137 -18.64 14.14 -7.95
C GLY A 137 -17.70 13.33 -7.06
N ALA A 138 -17.61 12.00 -7.22
CA ALA A 138 -16.73 11.19 -6.39
C ALA A 138 -15.28 11.67 -6.55
N ALA A 139 -14.80 12.43 -5.55
CA ALA A 139 -13.44 12.93 -5.54
C ALA A 139 -12.62 11.89 -4.78
N TYR A 140 -11.93 11.05 -5.55
CA TYR A 140 -10.95 10.12 -5.01
C TYR A 140 -9.65 10.87 -4.76
N TRP A 141 -9.11 10.72 -3.55
CA TRP A 141 -7.78 11.20 -3.23
C TRP A 141 -6.95 10.07 -2.64
N MET A 142 -5.87 9.70 -3.35
CA MET A 142 -4.91 8.71 -2.86
C MET A 142 -3.97 9.37 -1.84
N VAL A 143 -3.86 8.74 -0.68
CA VAL A 143 -3.06 9.19 0.45
C VAL A 143 -2.08 8.09 0.83
N PRO A 144 -0.88 8.07 0.24
CA PRO A 144 0.12 7.09 0.64
C PRO A 144 0.54 7.37 2.07
N MET A 145 0.18 6.47 2.99
CA MET A 145 0.68 6.51 4.35
C MET A 145 2.00 5.78 4.40
N ARG A 146 2.99 6.39 5.07
CA ARG A 146 4.32 5.81 5.19
C ARG A 146 4.49 5.24 6.58
N SER A 147 4.92 3.99 6.64
CA SER A 147 5.43 3.37 7.84
C SER A 147 6.95 3.53 7.88
N ASP A 148 7.50 3.78 9.06
CA ASP A 148 8.95 3.78 9.28
C ASP A 148 9.55 2.36 9.22
N SER A 149 8.70 1.32 9.10
CA SER A 149 9.13 -0.08 9.08
C SER A 149 8.22 -0.98 8.25
N SER A 150 8.81 -1.92 7.51
CA SER A 150 8.13 -3.05 6.84
C SER A 150 7.57 -4.09 7.80
N LYS A 151 7.94 -4.02 9.10
CA LYS A 151 7.58 -5.02 10.10
C LYS A 151 6.08 -5.24 10.28
N ILE A 152 5.28 -4.23 9.96
CA ILE A 152 3.82 -4.34 10.03
C ILE A 152 3.32 -5.26 8.91
N GLU A 153 3.73 -5.01 7.67
CA GLU A 153 3.38 -5.88 6.53
C GLU A 153 3.91 -7.31 6.75
N GLU A 154 5.18 -7.47 7.13
CA GLU A 154 5.77 -8.78 7.46
C GLU A 154 5.02 -9.47 8.62
N GLY A 155 4.48 -8.71 9.56
CA GLY A 155 3.64 -9.22 10.64
C GLY A 155 2.28 -9.70 10.13
N LEU A 156 1.63 -8.90 9.27
CA LEU A 156 0.35 -9.24 8.65
C LEU A 156 0.47 -10.47 7.75
N GLU A 157 1.50 -10.55 6.91
CA GLU A 157 1.81 -11.70 6.07
C GLU A 157 1.96 -12.97 6.92
N ARG A 158 2.73 -12.90 8.03
CA ARG A 158 2.90 -14.03 8.94
C ARG A 158 1.62 -14.46 9.62
N ILE A 159 0.81 -13.51 10.10
CA ILE A 159 -0.49 -13.81 10.73
C ILE A 159 -1.45 -14.41 9.70
N ALA A 160 -1.49 -13.87 8.49
CA ALA A 160 -2.34 -14.38 7.41
C ALA A 160 -1.94 -15.81 7.02
N ALA A 161 -0.63 -16.08 6.91
CA ALA A 161 -0.08 -17.39 6.62
C ALA A 161 -0.40 -18.42 7.71
N THR A 162 -0.07 -18.12 8.97
CA THR A 162 -0.26 -19.04 10.11
C THR A 162 -1.72 -19.36 10.41
N ALA A 163 -2.65 -18.47 10.08
CA ALA A 163 -4.07 -18.64 10.42
C ALA A 163 -4.83 -19.65 9.52
N GLY A 164 -4.18 -20.34 8.57
CA GLY A 164 -4.86 -21.30 7.68
C GLY A 164 -3.96 -22.18 6.79
N LEU A 165 -2.82 -22.65 7.29
CA LEU A 165 -1.87 -23.48 6.52
C LEU A 165 -2.41 -24.83 6.01
N ASP A 166 -3.62 -25.23 6.38
CA ASP A 166 -4.18 -26.51 5.95
C ASP A 166 -4.74 -26.53 4.51
N GLU A 167 -4.89 -25.38 3.83
CA GLU A 167 -5.73 -25.32 2.60
C GLU A 167 -5.11 -24.72 1.32
N ILE A 168 -3.90 -24.12 1.33
CA ILE A 168 -3.32 -23.51 0.12
C ILE A 168 -2.54 -24.55 -0.70
N GLN A 169 -2.99 -24.86 -1.92
CA GLN A 169 -2.32 -25.83 -2.79
C GLN A 169 -1.04 -25.26 -3.42
N GLY A 170 -0.01 -26.10 -3.56
CA GLY A 170 1.33 -25.73 -4.01
C GLY A 170 1.46 -25.00 -5.36
N SER A 171 0.44 -25.08 -6.24
CA SER A 171 0.43 -24.37 -7.52
C SER A 171 0.08 -22.88 -7.38
N GLU A 172 -0.73 -22.49 -6.40
CA GLU A 172 -1.15 -21.08 -6.19
C GLU A 172 0.00 -20.24 -5.61
N LEU A 173 0.90 -20.88 -4.84
CA LEU A 173 2.11 -20.26 -4.29
C LEU A 173 3.13 -19.81 -5.34
N GLN A 174 3.07 -20.38 -6.55
CA GLN A 174 4.03 -20.11 -7.61
C GLN A 174 3.74 -18.81 -8.38
N GLU A 175 2.50 -18.33 -8.33
CA GLU A 175 2.02 -17.10 -8.97
C GLU A 175 2.06 -15.88 -8.04
N CYS A 176 2.28 -16.09 -6.74
CA CYS A 176 2.33 -15.03 -5.76
C CYS A 176 3.57 -14.12 -5.90
N PRO A 177 3.45 -12.82 -5.55
CA PRO A 177 4.57 -11.90 -5.44
C PRO A 177 5.73 -12.49 -4.63
N ARG A 178 6.95 -12.19 -5.06
CA ARG A 178 8.17 -12.82 -4.54
C ARG A 178 8.32 -12.67 -3.03
N ASN A 179 7.94 -11.53 -2.47
CA ASN A 179 7.95 -11.28 -1.02
C ASN A 179 7.03 -12.23 -0.25
N ILE A 180 5.82 -12.49 -0.77
CA ILE A 180 4.83 -13.39 -0.16
C ILE A 180 5.34 -14.84 -0.24
N ARG A 181 5.87 -15.24 -1.40
CA ARG A 181 6.47 -16.56 -1.56
C ARG A 181 7.68 -16.77 -0.64
N ASP A 182 8.53 -15.76 -0.49
CA ASP A 182 9.71 -15.80 0.38
C ASP A 182 9.32 -15.74 1.88
N ALA A 183 8.20 -15.09 2.25
CA ALA A 183 7.65 -15.13 3.61
C ALA A 183 7.04 -16.49 3.95
N LEU A 184 6.28 -17.09 3.02
CA LEU A 184 5.69 -18.41 3.17
C LEU A 184 6.75 -19.51 3.20
N GLY A 185 7.79 -19.41 2.37
CA GLY A 185 8.94 -20.32 2.38
C GLY A 185 9.68 -20.30 3.72
N ARG A 186 9.94 -19.12 4.29
CA ARG A 186 10.59 -18.99 5.61
C ARG A 186 9.76 -19.61 6.73
N LEU A 187 8.44 -19.47 6.70
CA LEU A 187 7.55 -20.09 7.69
C LEU A 187 7.52 -21.62 7.58
N ALA A 188 7.62 -22.17 6.37
CA ALA A 188 7.71 -23.61 6.17
C ALA A 188 9.05 -24.18 6.71
N GLU A 189 10.16 -23.46 6.48
CA GLU A 189 11.48 -23.83 7.01
C GLU A 189 11.53 -23.77 8.55
N GLU A 190 10.92 -22.74 9.17
CA GLU A 190 10.84 -22.62 10.63
C GLU A 190 9.98 -23.73 11.27
N GLN A 191 8.93 -24.20 10.59
CA GLN A 191 8.10 -25.31 11.07
C GLN A 191 8.79 -26.68 10.96
N ASP A 192 9.62 -26.89 9.94
CA ASP A 192 10.42 -28.12 9.80
C ASP A 192 11.56 -28.21 10.84
N GLU A 193 12.08 -27.07 11.32
CA GLU A 193 13.09 -27.04 12.41
C GLU A 193 12.49 -27.35 13.79
N GLU A 194 11.20 -27.09 14.04
CA GLU A 194 10.54 -27.37 15.33
C GLU A 194 10.16 -28.86 15.52
N VAL A 195 10.22 -29.69 14.47
CA VAL A 195 9.89 -31.13 14.54
C VAL A 195 11.06 -32.00 15.04
N VAL A 196 12.25 -31.45 15.23
CA VAL A 196 13.46 -32.21 15.57
C VAL A 196 13.87 -32.07 17.05
N TYR A 197 12.98 -32.15 18.05
CA TYR A 197 13.39 -32.44 19.45
C TYR A 197 12.23 -32.95 20.32
N ILE A 198 11.69 -34.15 20.03
CA ILE A 198 11.03 -34.97 21.07
C ILE A 198 11.38 -36.45 20.80
N HIS A 199 12.45 -36.93 21.43
CA HIS A 199 12.75 -38.36 21.61
C HIS A 199 12.94 -38.65 23.09
#